data_AF-A0A7S1ED83-F1
#
_entry.id   AF-A0A7S1ED83-F1
#
_cell.length_a   1.000
_cell.length_b   1.000
_cell.length_c   1.000
_cell.angle_alpha   90.00
_cell.angle_beta   90.00
_cell.angle_gamma   90.00
#
_symmetry.space_group_name_H-M   'P 1'
#
loop_
_entity.id
_entity.type
_entity.pdbx_description
1 polymer ?
#
loop_
_entity_poly.entity_id
_entity_poly.type
_entity_poly.pdbx_seq_one_letter_code
_entity_poly.pdbx_strand_id
1 'polypeptide(L)'
;MALSLAWEHRSAAPTARKALASHMRLNAKFSRREAVRNTCNFCLGFVSCLLAVTLVATAHTTYRFAPIFFLSIAEYTAGEQDVEVTAGTWTSSHHLNYTQVMQTLGSEHEFNYSAPRHGGELLLWANEGCNASAGFNPAMQQHLYRGPDGDGQGCGTRPEGCLEKYCGEATTAVYFAIDAEKEYRMG
;
A
#
# COMPACT_ATOMS: atom_id res chain seq x y z
N MET A 1 6.12 -52.04 -23.64
CA MET A 1 4.77 -51.99 -24.24
C MET A 1 4.18 -50.65 -23.83
N ALA A 2 3.95 -49.65 -24.68
CA ALA A 2 3.72 -49.64 -26.11
C ALA A 2 4.15 -48.28 -26.72
N LEU A 3 4.69 -48.35 -27.94
CA LEU A 3 4.53 -47.39 -29.06
C LEU A 3 4.83 -45.91 -28.75
N SER A 4 6.01 -45.38 -29.07
CA SER A 4 6.55 -45.24 -30.44
C SER A 4 5.54 -44.64 -31.43
N LEU A 5 4.91 -43.52 -31.05
CA LEU A 5 4.46 -42.50 -32.01
C LEU A 5 5.62 -41.51 -32.14
N ALA A 6 6.67 -41.90 -32.85
CA ALA A 6 6.84 -41.45 -34.24
C ALA A 6 6.60 -39.93 -34.36
N TRP A 7 7.42 -39.20 -33.60
CA TRP A 7 7.83 -37.82 -33.86
C TRP A 7 8.53 -37.77 -35.23
N GLU A 8 7.73 -37.96 -36.27
CA GLU A 8 8.13 -37.74 -37.66
C GLU A 8 7.99 -36.23 -37.94
N HIS A 9 8.71 -35.43 -37.14
CA HIS A 9 9.11 -34.08 -37.51
C HIS A 9 10.10 -34.23 -38.68
N ARG A 10 9.57 -34.54 -39.87
CA ARG A 10 10.29 -34.40 -41.13
C ARG A 10 10.75 -32.96 -41.18
N SER A 11 12.05 -32.80 -40.96
CA SER A 11 12.86 -31.67 -41.38
C SER A 11 12.51 -31.38 -42.84
N ALA A 12 11.59 -30.44 -43.05
CA ALA A 12 11.21 -29.98 -44.38
C ALA A 12 12.50 -29.67 -45.13
N ALA A 13 12.78 -30.45 -46.18
CA ALA A 13 14.02 -30.40 -46.92
C ALA A 13 14.34 -28.93 -47.29
N PRO A 14 15.61 -28.51 -47.24
CA PRO A 14 16.00 -27.12 -47.53
C PRO A 14 15.49 -26.61 -48.89
N THR A 15 15.18 -27.52 -49.81
CA THR A 15 14.51 -27.26 -51.10
C THR A 15 13.04 -26.82 -50.95
N ALA A 16 12.27 -27.40 -50.01
CA ALA A 16 10.87 -27.04 -49.76
C ALA A 16 10.74 -25.63 -49.15
N ARG A 17 11.65 -25.22 -48.27
CA ARG A 17 11.69 -23.85 -47.72
C ARG A 17 11.99 -22.81 -48.80
N LYS A 18 12.90 -23.13 -49.73
CA LYS A 18 13.25 -22.25 -50.86
C LYS A 18 12.07 -22.11 -51.83
N ALA A 19 11.36 -23.20 -52.12
CA ALA A 19 10.14 -23.17 -52.93
C ALA A 19 9.03 -22.36 -52.25
N LEU A 20 8.79 -22.55 -50.94
CA LEU A 20 7.80 -21.77 -50.19
C LEU A 20 8.12 -20.26 -50.23
N ALA A 21 9.39 -19.89 -50.04
CA ALA A 21 9.82 -18.50 -50.05
C ALA A 21 9.65 -17.84 -51.44
N SER A 22 9.89 -18.57 -52.54
CA SER A 22 9.65 -18.05 -53.89
C SER A 22 8.16 -17.86 -54.17
N HIS A 23 7.31 -18.81 -53.76
CA HIS A 23 5.85 -18.70 -53.85
C HIS A 23 5.30 -17.52 -53.03
N MET A 24 5.80 -17.31 -51.80
CA MET A 24 5.41 -16.15 -50.97
C MET A 24 5.76 -14.82 -51.63
N ARG A 25 6.96 -14.70 -52.23
CA ARG A 25 7.38 -13.48 -52.95
C ARG A 25 6.52 -13.21 -54.18
N LEU A 26 6.15 -14.26 -54.92
CA LEU A 26 5.27 -14.15 -56.08
C LEU A 26 3.86 -13.70 -55.65
N ASN A 27 3.31 -14.31 -54.61
CA ASN A 27 2.00 -13.96 -54.06
C ASN A 27 1.98 -12.52 -53.54
N ALA A 28 3.03 -12.07 -52.84
CA ALA A 28 3.14 -10.69 -52.38
C ALA A 28 3.14 -9.68 -53.54
N LYS A 29 3.79 -10.00 -54.67
CA LYS A 29 3.75 -9.17 -55.88
C LYS A 29 2.35 -9.09 -56.48
N PHE A 30 1.63 -10.21 -56.53
CA PHE A 30 0.24 -10.24 -57.01
C PHE A 30 -0.69 -9.47 -56.07
N SER A 31 -0.60 -9.67 -54.76
CA SER A 31 -1.38 -8.92 -53.77
C SER A 31 -1.12 -7.42 -53.84
N ARG A 32 0.14 -6.99 -54.07
CA ARG A 32 0.46 -5.57 -54.24
C ARG A 32 -0.19 -4.98 -55.49
N ARG A 33 -0.16 -5.70 -56.61
CA ARG A 33 -0.82 -5.25 -57.85
C ARG A 33 -2.33 -5.14 -57.66
N GLU A 34 -2.93 -6.11 -56.99
CA GLU A 34 -4.37 -6.11 -56.70
C GLU A 34 -4.76 -4.97 -55.75
N ALA A 35 -3.94 -4.68 -54.73
CA ALA A 35 -4.15 -3.57 -53.81
C ALA A 35 -4.07 -2.20 -54.51
N VAL A 36 -3.15 -2.05 -55.47
CA VAL A 36 -3.04 -0.83 -56.29
C VAL A 36 -4.19 -0.71 -57.29
N ARG A 37 -4.75 -1.83 -57.75
CA ARG A 37 -5.92 -1.82 -58.64
C ARG A 37 -7.21 -1.43 -57.89
N ASN A 38 -7.36 -1.93 -56.66
CA ASN A 38 -8.55 -1.73 -55.83
C ASN A 38 -8.23 -0.86 -54.60
N THR A 39 -7.59 0.30 -54.81
CA THR A 39 -7.13 1.18 -53.72
C THR A 39 -8.25 1.53 -52.75
N CYS A 40 -9.45 1.83 -53.25
CA CYS A 40 -10.57 2.25 -52.40
C CYS A 40 -11.01 1.13 -51.44
N ASN A 41 -11.21 -0.10 -51.95
CA ASN A 41 -11.59 -1.25 -51.12
C ASN A 41 -10.48 -1.65 -50.15
N PHE A 42 -9.21 -1.54 -50.59
CA PHE A 42 -8.07 -1.81 -49.73
C PHE A 42 -7.97 -0.79 -48.57
N CYS A 43 -8.16 0.50 -48.86
CA CYS A 43 -8.19 1.54 -47.83
C CYS A 43 -9.33 1.33 -46.84
N LEU A 44 -10.53 0.98 -47.30
CA LEU A 44 -11.67 0.69 -46.42
C LEU A 44 -11.40 -0.50 -45.50
N GLY A 45 -10.84 -1.59 -46.03
CA GLY A 45 -10.44 -2.75 -45.23
C GLY A 45 -9.36 -2.42 -44.21
N PHE A 46 -8.34 -1.64 -44.61
CA PHE A 46 -7.25 -1.24 -43.73
C PHE A 46 -7.74 -0.34 -42.59
N VAL A 47 -8.57 0.67 -42.89
CA VAL A 47 -9.17 1.56 -41.87
C VAL A 47 -10.06 0.77 -40.92
N SER A 48 -10.86 -0.17 -41.42
CA SER A 48 -11.71 -1.03 -40.59
C SER A 48 -10.88 -1.84 -39.58
N CYS A 49 -9.78 -2.46 -40.03
CA CYS A 49 -8.87 -3.18 -39.15
C CYS A 49 -8.19 -2.26 -38.12
N LEU A 50 -7.74 -1.07 -38.53
CA LEU A 50 -7.14 -0.09 -37.62
C LEU A 50 -8.13 0.35 -36.53
N LEU A 51 -9.38 0.64 -36.91
CA LEU A 51 -10.43 1.02 -35.96
C LEU A 51 -10.68 -0.09 -34.93
N ALA A 52 -10.78 -1.35 -35.38
CA ALA A 52 -10.98 -2.49 -34.49
C ALA A 52 -9.83 -2.64 -33.49
N VAL A 53 -8.58 -2.58 -33.94
CA VAL A 53 -7.39 -2.70 -33.07
C VAL A 53 -7.31 -1.53 -32.09
N THR A 54 -7.60 -0.31 -32.56
CA THR A 54 -7.58 0.90 -31.72
C THR A 54 -8.65 0.81 -30.62
N LEU A 55 -9.86 0.33 -30.95
CA LEU A 55 -10.94 0.14 -29.99
C LEU A 55 -10.61 -0.92 -28.94
N VAL A 56 -10.00 -2.04 -29.33
CA VAL A 56 -9.58 -3.07 -28.37
C VAL A 56 -8.46 -2.55 -27.47
N ALA A 57 -7.49 -1.81 -28.03
CA ALA A 57 -6.40 -1.23 -27.26
C ALA A 57 -6.90 -0.17 -26.28
N THR A 58 -7.84 0.69 -26.67
CA THR A 58 -8.43 1.71 -25.79
C THR A 58 -9.29 1.06 -24.71
N ALA A 59 -10.09 0.05 -25.04
CA ALA A 59 -10.86 -0.73 -24.06
C ALA A 59 -9.93 -1.39 -23.04
N HIS A 60 -8.88 -2.07 -23.48
CA HIS A 60 -7.93 -2.72 -22.57
C HIS A 60 -7.19 -1.71 -21.68
N THR A 61 -6.81 -0.56 -22.24
CA THR A 61 -6.16 0.53 -21.49
C THR A 61 -7.12 1.09 -20.44
N THR A 62 -8.36 1.38 -20.82
CA THR A 62 -9.39 1.87 -19.88
C THR A 62 -9.69 0.86 -18.79
N TYR A 63 -9.80 -0.44 -19.09
CA TYR A 63 -9.99 -1.47 -18.06
C TYR A 63 -8.84 -1.55 -17.05
N ARG A 64 -7.59 -1.35 -17.48
CA ARG A 64 -6.44 -1.34 -16.57
C ARG A 64 -6.46 -0.18 -15.59
N PHE A 65 -6.90 1.00 -16.04
CA PHE A 65 -6.88 2.22 -15.22
C PHE A 65 -8.24 2.54 -14.56
N ALA A 66 -9.33 1.90 -14.97
CA ALA A 66 -10.67 2.13 -14.43
C ALA A 66 -10.74 1.97 -12.89
N PRO A 67 -10.11 0.97 -12.26
CA PRO A 67 -10.14 0.84 -10.80
C PRO A 67 -9.53 2.06 -10.09
N ILE A 68 -8.43 2.59 -10.63
CA ILE A 68 -7.74 3.76 -10.09
C ILE A 68 -8.62 5.01 -10.24
N PHE A 69 -9.27 5.18 -11.39
CA PHE A 69 -10.21 6.28 -11.60
C PHE A 69 -11.43 6.22 -10.67
N PHE A 70 -12.00 5.04 -10.46
CA PHE A 70 -13.12 4.89 -9.54
C PHE A 70 -12.71 5.12 -8.09
N LEU A 71 -11.52 4.67 -7.69
CA LEU A 71 -10.97 4.96 -6.36
C LEU A 71 -10.78 6.47 -6.18
N SER A 72 -10.17 7.15 -7.15
CA SER A 72 -9.98 8.61 -7.09
C SER A 72 -11.30 9.40 -7.06
N ILE A 73 -12.32 8.98 -7.81
CA ILE A 73 -13.65 9.62 -7.75
C ILE A 73 -14.31 9.33 -6.39
N ALA A 74 -14.15 8.12 -5.85
CA ALA A 74 -14.66 7.77 -4.53
C ALA A 74 -13.99 8.61 -3.44
N GLU A 75 -12.67 8.76 -3.46
CA GLU A 75 -11.91 9.64 -2.56
C GLU A 75 -12.36 11.10 -2.68
N TYR A 76 -12.54 11.60 -3.91
CA TYR A 76 -13.01 12.96 -4.14
C TYR A 76 -14.43 13.22 -3.60
N THR A 77 -15.32 12.22 -3.67
CA THR A 77 -16.72 12.38 -3.28
C THR A 77 -17.00 12.02 -1.82
N ALA A 78 -16.33 11.01 -1.27
CA ALA A 78 -16.55 10.48 0.07
C ALA A 78 -15.48 10.91 1.10
N GLY A 79 -14.40 11.54 0.64
CA GLY A 79 -13.21 11.80 1.45
C GLY A 79 -12.21 10.65 1.39
N GLU A 80 -10.98 10.92 1.81
CA GLU A 80 -9.90 9.94 1.88
C GLU A 80 -10.27 8.84 2.89
N GLN A 81 -10.21 7.58 2.43
CA GLN A 81 -10.45 6.42 3.29
C GLN A 81 -9.12 5.79 3.67
N ASP A 82 -8.57 6.23 4.80
CA ASP A 82 -7.40 5.61 5.39
C ASP A 82 -7.76 4.22 5.96
N VAL A 83 -6.97 3.21 5.58
CA VAL A 83 -7.09 1.88 6.16
C VAL A 83 -6.23 1.80 7.41
N GLU A 84 -6.89 1.85 8.57
CA GLU A 84 -6.24 1.58 9.86
C GLU A 84 -6.20 0.08 10.13
N VAL A 85 -5.00 -0.48 10.28
CA VAL A 85 -4.80 -1.87 10.68
C VAL A 85 -4.37 -1.90 12.15
N THR A 86 -5.22 -2.44 13.01
CA THR A 86 -4.96 -2.58 14.45
C THR A 86 -4.82 -4.05 14.86
N ALA A 87 -4.15 -4.29 15.99
CA ALA A 87 -4.05 -5.64 16.53
C ALA A 87 -5.44 -6.13 16.96
N GLY A 88 -5.78 -7.38 16.63
CA GLY A 88 -7.07 -7.95 17.02
C GLY A 88 -7.20 -8.03 18.53
N THR A 89 -8.29 -7.48 19.08
CA THR A 89 -8.57 -7.47 20.53
C THR A 89 -8.69 -8.88 21.14
N TRP A 90 -8.93 -9.90 20.31
CA TRP A 90 -8.98 -11.31 20.69
C TRP A 90 -7.59 -11.93 20.85
N THR A 91 -6.55 -11.31 20.29
CA THR A 91 -5.16 -11.70 20.54
C THR A 91 -4.68 -10.96 21.77
N SER A 92 -3.92 -11.61 22.66
CA SER A 92 -3.27 -10.95 23.81
C SER A 92 -2.17 -9.95 23.40
N SER A 93 -2.08 -9.63 22.11
CA SER A 93 -1.11 -8.70 21.55
C SER A 93 -1.78 -7.36 21.34
N HIS A 94 -1.27 -6.33 22.00
CA HIS A 94 -1.70 -4.94 21.82
C HIS A 94 -0.97 -4.22 20.66
N HIS A 95 -0.02 -4.91 20.01
CA HIS A 95 0.86 -4.33 19.02
C HIS A 95 1.00 -5.25 17.81
N LEU A 96 1.07 -4.63 16.62
CA LEU A 96 1.36 -5.31 15.36
C LEU A 96 2.86 -5.26 15.07
N ASN A 97 3.39 -6.36 14.52
CA ASN A 97 4.74 -6.35 13.98
C ASN A 97 4.73 -5.69 12.59
N TYR A 98 5.00 -4.39 12.55
CA TYR A 98 4.97 -3.61 11.33
C TYR A 98 5.93 -4.15 10.25
N THR A 99 7.09 -4.70 10.62
CA THR A 99 8.03 -5.29 9.65
C THR A 99 7.42 -6.49 8.93
N GLN A 100 6.68 -7.35 9.62
CA GLN A 100 5.96 -8.46 8.99
C GLN A 100 4.81 -7.99 8.10
N VAL A 101 4.11 -6.94 8.52
CA VAL A 101 3.04 -6.31 7.72
C VAL A 101 3.60 -5.79 6.39
N MET A 102 4.75 -5.12 6.42
CA MET A 102 5.44 -4.64 5.22
C MET A 102 5.95 -5.76 4.31
N GLN A 103 6.38 -6.89 4.86
CA GLN A 103 6.74 -8.06 4.06
C GLN A 103 5.52 -8.68 3.35
N THR A 104 4.34 -8.59 3.96
CA THR A 104 3.11 -9.18 3.43
C THR A 104 2.43 -8.28 2.40
N LEU A 105 2.35 -6.97 2.67
CA LEU A 105 1.77 -5.98 1.76
C LEU A 105 2.68 -5.65 0.57
N GLY A 106 3.95 -6.06 0.62
CA GLY A 106 4.96 -5.76 -0.37
C GLY A 106 5.69 -4.45 -0.05
N SER A 107 6.99 -4.42 -0.35
CA SER A 107 7.84 -3.25 -0.13
C SER A 107 7.60 -2.16 -1.17
N GLU A 108 7.61 -0.91 -0.70
CA GLU A 108 7.65 0.36 -1.44
C GLU A 108 7.38 0.28 -2.95
N HIS A 109 6.10 0.40 -3.31
CA HIS A 109 5.69 0.76 -4.65
C HIS A 109 5.14 2.19 -4.63
N GLU A 110 5.10 2.82 -5.80
CA GLU A 110 4.69 4.22 -6.02
C GLU A 110 3.29 4.56 -5.45
N PHE A 111 2.50 3.55 -5.06
CA PHE A 111 1.16 3.67 -4.52
C PHE A 111 0.95 2.91 -3.19
N ASN A 112 2.02 2.47 -2.52
CA ASN A 112 1.92 1.76 -1.24
C ASN A 112 2.66 2.53 -0.15
N TYR A 113 1.95 3.49 0.46
CA TYR A 113 2.44 4.28 1.57
C TYR A 113 1.82 3.79 2.88
N SER A 114 2.62 3.75 3.94
CA SER A 114 2.13 3.47 5.29
C SER A 114 3.03 4.10 6.32
N ALA A 115 2.45 4.72 7.34
CA ALA A 115 3.15 5.22 8.52
C ALA A 115 2.72 4.41 9.75
N PRO A 116 3.65 3.67 10.40
CA PRO A 116 3.32 3.01 11.65
C PRO A 116 3.08 4.05 12.74
N ARG A 117 1.97 3.89 13.47
CA ARG A 117 1.65 4.70 14.64
C ARG A 117 1.73 3.83 15.89
N HIS A 118 2.49 4.27 16.88
CA HIS A 118 2.51 3.66 18.20
C HIS A 118 1.80 4.59 19.18
N GLY A 119 0.61 4.21 19.61
CA GLY A 119 -0.17 4.99 20.54
C GLY A 119 -0.29 4.35 21.91
N GLY A 120 -0.67 5.17 22.89
CA GLY A 120 -0.98 4.73 24.22
C GLY A 120 -1.68 5.82 25.02
N GLU A 121 -2.05 5.48 26.24
CA GLU A 121 -2.65 6.41 27.20
C GLU A 121 -1.58 6.90 28.18
N LEU A 122 -1.58 8.19 28.43
CA LEU A 122 -0.79 8.85 29.47
C LEU A 122 -1.74 9.46 30.48
N LEU A 123 -1.39 9.31 31.75
CA LEU A 123 -2.01 10.05 32.82
C LEU A 123 -1.18 11.32 33.05
N LEU A 124 -1.82 12.47 32.90
CA LEU A 124 -1.21 13.78 33.05
C LEU A 124 -1.76 14.46 34.30
N TRP A 125 -0.86 14.97 35.13
CA TRP A 125 -1.22 15.84 36.25
C TRP A 125 -0.69 17.24 35.96
N ALA A 126 -1.59 18.23 36.01
CA ALA A 126 -1.19 19.61 35.85
C ALA A 126 -0.41 20.07 37.09
N ASN A 127 0.74 20.73 36.88
CA ASN A 127 1.54 21.25 37.99
C ASN A 127 0.75 22.23 38.89
N GLU A 128 -0.21 22.96 38.33
CA GLU A 128 -1.09 23.87 39.07
C GLU A 128 -2.03 23.15 40.05
N GLY A 129 -2.41 21.90 39.74
CA GLY A 129 -3.24 21.07 40.61
C GLY A 129 -2.45 20.44 41.77
N CYS A 130 -1.12 20.43 41.68
CA CYS A 130 -0.25 19.90 42.72
C CYS A 130 -0.19 20.83 43.93
N ASN A 131 -0.66 20.32 45.07
CA ASN A 131 -0.79 21.08 46.30
C ASN A 131 0.59 21.37 46.93
N ALA A 132 1.15 22.53 46.61
CA ALA A 132 2.39 23.02 47.20
C ALA A 132 2.31 23.19 48.73
N SER A 133 1.11 23.41 49.29
CA SER A 133 0.93 23.54 50.74
C SER A 133 1.11 22.22 51.49
N ALA A 134 1.00 21.08 50.79
CA ALA A 134 1.32 19.76 51.33
C ALA A 134 2.82 19.40 51.23
N GLY A 135 3.68 20.37 50.88
CA GLY A 135 5.12 20.18 50.72
C GLY A 135 5.54 19.46 49.43
N PHE A 136 4.57 19.08 48.59
CA PHE A 136 4.84 18.42 47.32
C PHE A 136 5.28 19.44 46.27
N ASN A 137 6.36 19.14 45.56
CA ASN A 137 6.91 20.00 44.51
C ASN A 137 7.23 19.14 43.28
N PRO A 138 6.43 19.23 42.20
CA PRO A 138 6.62 18.40 41.02
C PRO A 138 7.91 18.74 40.25
N ALA A 139 8.50 19.91 40.47
CA ALA A 139 9.79 20.26 39.88
C ALA A 139 10.97 19.50 40.53
N MET A 140 10.78 18.96 41.74
CA MET A 140 11.79 18.14 42.40
C MET A 140 11.60 16.67 42.03
N GLN A 141 12.55 16.12 41.26
CA GLN A 141 12.54 14.71 40.85
C GLN A 141 12.42 13.76 42.06
N GLN A 142 12.98 14.13 43.20
CA GLN A 142 12.85 13.34 44.43
C GLN A 142 11.40 13.21 44.91
N HIS A 143 10.57 14.25 44.79
CA HIS A 143 9.18 14.20 45.21
C HIS A 143 8.32 13.35 44.26
N LEU A 144 8.62 13.35 42.96
CA LEU A 144 7.95 12.49 41.98
C LEU A 144 8.09 11.00 42.31
N TYR A 145 9.27 10.57 42.78
CA TYR A 145 9.54 9.14 43.04
C TYR A 145 9.47 8.75 44.51
N ARG A 146 9.70 9.67 45.46
CA ARG A 146 9.74 9.36 46.90
C ARG A 146 8.70 10.08 47.74
N GLY A 147 8.00 11.05 47.17
CA GLY A 147 7.11 11.94 47.90
C GLY A 147 7.87 13.00 48.72
N PRO A 148 7.13 13.91 49.37
CA PRO A 148 7.72 15.00 50.16
C PRO A 148 8.35 14.50 51.46
N ASP A 149 7.87 13.37 51.98
CA ASP A 149 8.34 12.77 53.24
C ASP A 149 9.68 12.02 53.06
N GLY A 150 10.13 11.80 51.81
CA GLY A 150 11.43 11.17 51.50
C GLY A 150 11.54 9.66 51.79
N ASP A 151 10.56 9.10 52.53
CA ASP A 151 10.53 7.71 52.97
C ASP A 151 10.35 6.69 51.83
N GLY A 152 10.00 7.13 50.61
CA GLY A 152 9.97 6.31 49.40
C GLY A 152 8.87 5.24 49.35
N GLN A 153 8.20 4.96 50.48
CA GLN A 153 7.21 3.87 50.59
C GLN A 153 5.88 4.17 49.86
N GLY A 154 5.52 5.44 49.67
CA GLY A 154 4.27 5.83 49.00
C GLY A 154 4.42 5.98 47.48
N CYS A 155 5.28 6.91 47.04
CA CYS A 155 5.39 7.27 45.62
C CYS A 155 6.32 6.35 44.82
N GLY A 156 7.16 5.55 45.48
CA GLY A 156 8.12 4.66 44.79
C GLY A 156 7.51 3.33 44.36
N THR A 157 6.48 2.86 45.05
CA THR A 157 5.78 1.60 44.77
C THR A 157 4.53 1.80 43.93
N ARG A 158 3.85 2.94 44.10
CA ARG A 158 2.62 3.27 43.37
C ARG A 158 2.59 4.77 43.01
N PRO A 159 3.38 5.19 42.00
CA PRO A 159 3.53 6.60 41.64
C PRO A 159 2.19 7.27 41.29
N GLU A 160 1.27 6.56 40.63
CA GLU A 160 -0.04 7.08 40.28
C GLU A 160 -0.89 7.48 41.50
N GLY A 161 -0.90 6.67 42.56
CA GLY A 161 -1.69 6.97 43.76
C GLY A 161 -1.09 8.12 44.59
N CYS A 162 0.23 8.32 44.49
CA CYS A 162 0.90 9.46 45.10
C CYS A 162 0.54 10.76 44.38
N LEU A 163 0.64 10.79 43.04
CA LEU A 163 0.25 11.96 42.26
C LEU A 163 -1.23 12.26 42.42
N GLU A 164 -2.10 11.26 42.49
CA GLU A 164 -3.53 11.46 42.77
C GLU A 164 -3.77 12.13 44.13
N LYS A 165 -3.03 11.72 45.17
CA LYS A 165 -3.15 12.30 46.52
C LYS A 165 -2.72 13.77 46.58
N TYR A 166 -1.63 14.14 45.90
CA TYR A 166 -1.05 15.49 46.03
C TYR A 166 -1.46 16.43 44.89
N CYS A 167 -1.80 15.91 43.72
CA CYS A 167 -2.15 16.68 42.52
C CYS A 167 -3.60 16.51 42.06
N GLY A 168 -4.39 15.67 42.74
CA GLY A 168 -5.78 15.44 42.40
C GLY A 168 -5.97 14.52 41.20
N GLU A 169 -7.12 14.66 40.54
CA GLU A 169 -7.51 13.78 39.44
C GLU A 169 -6.61 13.96 38.21
N ALA A 170 -6.21 12.84 37.61
CA ALA A 170 -5.39 12.84 36.41
C ALA A 170 -6.24 13.14 35.16
N THR A 171 -5.69 13.91 34.23
CA THR A 171 -6.23 14.01 32.88
C THR A 171 -5.66 12.88 32.04
N THR A 172 -6.52 12.06 31.45
CA THR A 172 -6.08 11.04 30.49
C THR A 172 -5.80 11.72 29.15
N ALA A 173 -4.60 11.53 28.61
CA ALA A 173 -4.21 11.97 27.28
C ALA A 173 -3.82 10.78 26.43
N VAL A 174 -4.21 10.78 25.16
CA VAL A 174 -3.75 9.79 24.19
C VAL A 174 -2.55 10.37 23.44
N TYR A 175 -1.46 9.63 23.40
CA TYR A 175 -0.30 10.00 22.58
C TYR A 175 -0.18 9.09 21.37
N PHE A 176 0.44 9.62 20.32
CA PHE A 176 0.85 8.87 19.15
C PHE A 176 2.30 9.21 18.83
N ALA A 177 3.16 8.19 18.81
CA ALA A 177 4.48 8.25 18.22
C ALA A 177 4.36 7.85 16.74
N ILE A 178 4.73 8.76 15.85
CA ILE A 178 4.58 8.63 14.40
C ILE A 178 5.94 8.81 13.76
N ASP A 179 6.25 8.00 12.75
CA ASP A 179 7.40 8.21 11.87
C ASP A 179 7.11 9.40 10.94
N ALA A 180 7.68 10.56 11.27
CA ALA A 180 7.41 11.82 10.57
C ALA A 180 7.82 11.79 9.08
N GLU A 181 8.87 11.04 8.73
CA GLU A 181 9.31 10.94 7.34
C GLU A 181 8.29 10.15 6.50
N LYS A 182 7.75 9.08 7.07
CA LYS A 182 6.71 8.28 6.41
C LYS A 182 5.37 9.00 6.37
N GLU A 183 5.00 9.70 7.44
CA GLU A 183 3.77 10.49 7.48
C GLU A 183 3.78 11.56 6.38
N TYR A 184 4.90 12.29 6.25
CA TYR A 184 5.07 13.32 5.22
C TYR A 184 4.95 12.78 3.79
N ARG A 185 5.26 11.51 3.56
CA ARG A 185 5.10 10.87 2.25
C ARG A 185 3.65 10.51 1.93
N MET A 186 2.79 10.38 2.94
CA MET A 186 1.38 10.04 2.74
C MET A 186 0.57 11.27 2.30
N GLY A 187 0.91 12.47 2.79
CA GLY A 187 0.22 13.72 2.48
C GLY A 187 0.06 14.59 3.71
#